data_AF-D5BQI2-F1
#
_entry.id   AF-D5BQI2-F1
#
_cell.length_a   1.000
_cell.length_b   1.000
_cell.length_c   1.000
_cell.angle_alpha   90.00
_cell.angle_beta   90.00
_cell.angle_gamma   90.00
#
_symmetry.space_group_name_H-M   'P 1'
#
loop_
_entity.id
_entity.type
_entity.pdbx_description
1 polymer ?
#
loop_
_entity_poly.entity_id
_entity_poly.type
_entity_poly.pdbx_seq_one_letter_code
_entity_poly.pdbx_strand_id
1 'polypeptide(L)'
;MRTHFTTALQSVMPTHITHLTVWRAITALLIALPLIVLPLASTSATAGQVGDRDFLLDCTFDKYNNNTNYSAKFAKGWIPPWQKHRIVGDQIFFQSYYAKLKGKITKRNDERIEWTYLERPKDKHGKSYDAKRIYSYFFTTNKIASRMEFGTGYTHIGYVWGTCDEIVNGKTLSQTKDKTTKTRDKKRDKIDKPFLPINMNDWRTIRGSGGSVLKYHKKHDAILFTSTNPWFEAVHAKLARLPKANLRYAIYWANENVFDLTGYKHFNYGKPDKIEATTYKGIKYIMVLDSELDRIHDNRKTFMQISMRFEDSGEWFSSDTVLR
;
A
#
# COMPACT_ATOMS: atom_id res chain seq x y z
N MET A 1 0.44 1.85 -83.23
CA MET A 1 -0.57 2.95 -83.25
C MET A 1 -0.38 3.70 -81.93
N ARG A 2 -0.06 5.00 -81.83
CA ARG A 2 -0.13 6.17 -82.74
C ARG A 2 -1.47 6.94 -82.74
N THR A 3 -1.71 7.70 -81.66
CA THR A 3 -2.46 8.97 -81.49
C THR A 3 -2.00 9.54 -80.12
N HIS A 4 -1.67 10.83 -79.85
CA HIS A 4 -2.17 12.17 -80.24
C HIS A 4 -3.56 12.49 -79.65
N PHE A 5 -3.90 13.64 -79.02
CA PHE A 5 -3.32 14.99 -78.77
C PHE A 5 -4.19 15.69 -77.65
N THR A 6 -3.96 16.82 -76.94
CA THR A 6 -2.81 17.69 -76.48
C THR A 6 -3.35 18.81 -75.56
N THR A 7 -2.51 19.42 -74.67
CA THR A 7 -2.68 20.76 -73.98
C THR A 7 -3.87 20.95 -73.00
N ALA A 8 -3.83 21.65 -71.83
CA ALA A 8 -3.25 22.94 -71.36
C ALA A 8 -4.14 24.18 -71.71
N LEU A 9 -4.23 25.33 -70.99
CA LEU A 9 -3.40 26.02 -69.97
C LEU A 9 -4.26 26.83 -68.93
N GLN A 10 -3.59 27.38 -67.89
CA GLN A 10 -3.90 28.64 -67.12
C GLN A 10 -5.24 28.73 -66.30
N SER A 11 -5.32 29.25 -65.07
CA SER A 11 -4.73 30.42 -64.34
C SER A 11 -5.46 31.76 -64.58
N VAL A 12 -6.13 32.30 -63.55
CA VAL A 12 -6.23 33.74 -63.20
C VAL A 12 -6.78 33.93 -61.76
N MET A 13 -6.35 35.01 -61.09
CA MET A 13 -6.83 35.62 -59.83
C MET A 13 -6.71 37.16 -60.02
N PRO A 14 -7.22 38.05 -59.13
CA PRO A 14 -8.31 37.98 -58.13
C PRO A 14 -9.25 39.22 -58.26
N THR A 15 -9.77 39.79 -57.16
CA THR A 15 -10.40 41.15 -57.00
C THR A 15 -11.85 41.34 -57.55
N HIS A 16 -12.72 42.25 -57.07
CA HIS A 16 -12.72 43.24 -55.95
C HIS A 16 -14.18 43.76 -55.64
N ILE A 17 -14.36 44.57 -54.56
CA ILE A 17 -15.30 45.75 -54.44
C ILE A 17 -16.84 45.45 -54.33
N THR A 18 -17.74 46.14 -53.58
CA THR A 18 -17.75 47.16 -52.46
C THR A 18 -19.13 47.23 -51.72
N HIS A 19 -19.22 48.12 -50.71
CA HIS A 19 -20.41 48.75 -50.04
C HIS A 19 -20.90 48.09 -48.73
N LEU A 20 -20.98 48.78 -47.58
CA LEU A 20 -21.73 50.01 -47.17
C LEU A 20 -23.25 49.75 -47.11
N THR A 21 -24.00 50.10 -46.04
CA THR A 21 -23.93 51.22 -45.07
C THR A 21 -24.03 50.77 -43.60
N VAL A 22 -23.35 51.39 -42.61
CA VAL A 22 -23.69 52.64 -41.87
C VAL A 22 -25.09 52.66 -41.24
N TRP A 23 -25.18 52.76 -39.89
CA TRP A 23 -26.01 53.74 -39.15
C TRP A 23 -25.53 53.89 -37.68
N ARG A 24 -26.11 54.82 -36.91
CA ARG A 24 -25.61 55.32 -35.61
C ARG A 24 -26.46 54.85 -34.41
N ALA A 25 -25.86 54.70 -33.23
CA ALA A 25 -26.45 55.13 -31.94
C ALA A 25 -25.40 55.22 -30.80
N ILE A 26 -25.67 56.11 -29.83
CA ILE A 26 -24.84 56.41 -28.65
C ILE A 26 -25.46 55.73 -27.42
N THR A 27 -24.68 55.09 -26.53
CA THR A 27 -25.07 54.98 -25.11
C THR A 27 -23.90 54.86 -24.12
N ALA A 28 -24.04 55.62 -23.03
CA ALA A 28 -23.54 55.40 -21.66
C ALA A 28 -22.10 54.89 -21.39
N LEU A 29 -21.32 55.78 -20.79
CA LEU A 29 -20.15 55.49 -19.95
C LEU A 29 -20.55 54.63 -18.72
N LEU A 30 -19.80 53.56 -18.44
CA LEU A 30 -19.78 52.90 -17.12
C LEU A 30 -18.33 52.55 -16.74
N ILE A 31 -17.86 53.10 -15.62
CA ILE A 31 -16.49 52.90 -15.12
C ILE A 31 -16.45 51.62 -14.29
N ALA A 32 -16.01 50.52 -14.90
CA ALA A 32 -15.70 49.29 -14.17
C ALA A 32 -14.31 49.38 -13.53
N LEU A 33 -14.27 49.52 -12.20
CA LEU A 33 -13.05 49.36 -11.42
C LEU A 33 -12.48 47.95 -11.62
N PRO A 34 -11.19 47.79 -12.01
CA PRO A 34 -10.57 46.47 -12.06
C PRO A 34 -10.39 45.96 -10.63
N LEU A 35 -11.15 44.94 -10.24
CA LEU A 35 -10.90 44.20 -9.00
C LEU A 35 -9.57 43.47 -9.14
N ILE A 36 -8.49 44.05 -8.59
CA ILE A 36 -7.18 43.40 -8.55
C ILE A 36 -7.25 42.29 -7.50
N VAL A 37 -7.72 41.12 -7.94
CA VAL A 37 -7.60 39.87 -7.19
C VAL A 37 -6.12 39.48 -7.21
N LEU A 38 -5.38 39.98 -6.22
CA LEU A 38 -4.06 39.46 -5.90
C LEU A 38 -4.19 37.96 -5.65
N PRO A 39 -3.56 37.09 -6.48
CA PRO A 39 -3.50 35.68 -6.14
C PRO A 39 -2.67 35.56 -4.87
N LEU A 40 -3.29 35.09 -3.78
CA LEU A 40 -2.52 34.56 -2.66
C LEU A 40 -1.72 33.38 -3.22
N ALA A 41 -0.44 33.63 -3.49
CA ALA A 41 0.52 32.60 -3.83
C ALA A 41 0.73 31.75 -2.56
N SER A 42 -0.16 30.77 -2.38
CA SER A 42 -0.01 29.73 -1.38
C SER A 42 1.33 29.05 -1.60
N THR A 43 2.33 29.45 -0.82
CA THR A 43 3.65 28.85 -0.80
C THR A 43 3.56 27.49 -0.11
N SER A 44 2.95 26.56 -0.84
CA SER A 44 2.94 25.13 -0.55
C SER A 44 4.38 24.66 -0.48
N ALA A 45 4.97 24.71 0.72
CA ALA A 45 6.28 24.15 0.99
C ALA A 45 6.20 22.66 0.64
N THR A 46 6.83 22.30 -0.48
CA THR A 46 6.87 20.93 -0.98
C THR A 46 7.64 20.09 0.04
N ALA A 47 6.89 19.39 0.89
CA ALA A 47 7.44 18.32 1.70
C ALA A 47 8.12 17.33 0.73
N GLY A 48 9.45 17.26 0.79
CA GLY A 48 10.25 16.52 -0.17
C GLY A 48 9.76 15.08 -0.30
N GLN A 49 9.64 14.59 -1.54
CA GLN A 49 9.12 13.26 -1.80
C GLN A 49 9.96 12.23 -1.05
N VAL A 50 9.31 11.19 -0.51
CA VAL A 50 9.97 10.12 0.27
C VAL A 50 11.07 9.44 -0.55
N GLY A 51 10.95 9.50 -1.88
CA GLY A 51 11.96 9.09 -2.83
C GLY A 51 13.33 9.77 -2.67
N ASP A 52 13.41 11.08 -2.51
CA ASP A 52 14.62 11.87 -2.87
C ASP A 52 15.81 11.74 -1.90
N ARG A 53 15.62 11.06 -0.77
CA ARG A 53 16.68 10.82 0.22
C ARG A 53 17.74 9.81 -0.25
N ASP A 54 18.94 9.91 0.32
CA ASP A 54 19.99 8.90 0.27
C ASP A 54 19.75 7.83 1.34
N PHE A 55 19.85 6.54 0.97
CA PHE A 55 19.64 5.42 1.89
C PHE A 55 20.35 4.15 1.43
N LEU A 56 20.56 3.21 2.37
CA LEU A 56 21.00 1.85 2.10
C LEU A 56 19.81 0.90 2.31
N LEU A 57 19.56 0.02 1.34
CA LEU A 57 18.67 -1.13 1.51
C LEU A 57 19.49 -2.36 1.92
N ASP A 58 19.09 -3.00 3.02
CA ASP A 58 19.57 -4.31 3.47
C ASP A 58 18.49 -5.35 3.16
N CYS A 59 18.69 -6.16 2.11
CA CYS A 59 17.64 -6.96 1.48
C CYS A 59 17.85 -8.47 1.67
N THR A 60 16.78 -9.17 2.04
CA THR A 60 16.71 -10.63 2.12
C THR A 60 15.66 -11.17 1.14
N PHE A 61 16.06 -12.12 0.29
CA PHE A 61 15.19 -12.84 -0.64
C PHE A 61 14.93 -14.25 -0.12
N ASP A 62 13.65 -14.61 0.03
CA ASP A 62 13.19 -15.89 0.58
C ASP A 62 12.41 -16.74 -0.45
N LYS A 63 11.68 -16.08 -1.37
CA LYS A 63 10.70 -16.71 -2.26
C LYS A 63 11.24 -16.90 -3.67
N TYR A 64 11.88 -18.04 -3.87
CA TYR A 64 12.42 -18.55 -5.15
C TYR A 64 11.47 -19.58 -5.80
N ASN A 65 10.16 -19.37 -5.68
CA ASN A 65 9.14 -20.36 -6.04
C ASN A 65 8.92 -20.43 -7.57
N ASN A 66 8.39 -21.57 -8.03
CA ASN A 66 8.33 -22.18 -9.38
C ASN A 66 8.15 -21.32 -10.65
N ASN A 67 7.92 -20.01 -10.59
CA ASN A 67 7.78 -19.13 -11.77
C ASN A 67 9.14 -18.75 -12.41
N THR A 68 10.16 -19.59 -12.21
CA THR A 68 11.48 -19.49 -12.83
C THR A 68 11.75 -20.78 -13.59
N ASN A 69 12.10 -20.69 -14.88
CA ASN A 69 12.43 -21.85 -15.72
C ASN A 69 13.80 -22.48 -15.39
N TYR A 70 14.18 -22.42 -14.10
CA TYR A 70 15.47 -22.76 -13.53
C TYR A 70 15.27 -23.23 -12.10
N SER A 71 16.20 -24.04 -11.59
CA SER A 71 16.20 -24.43 -10.18
C SER A 71 16.46 -23.23 -9.26
N ALA A 72 15.93 -23.27 -8.03
CA ALA A 72 16.21 -22.27 -7.01
C ALA A 72 17.72 -22.10 -6.72
N LYS A 73 18.54 -23.14 -6.96
CA LYS A 73 20.01 -23.06 -6.87
C LYS A 73 20.60 -22.14 -7.94
N PHE A 74 20.12 -22.21 -9.18
CA PHE A 74 20.53 -21.31 -10.26
C PHE A 74 20.02 -19.89 -10.02
N ALA A 75 18.76 -19.73 -9.62
CA ALA A 75 18.18 -18.42 -9.31
C ALA A 75 18.94 -17.70 -8.18
N LYS A 76 19.37 -18.43 -7.14
CA LYS A 76 20.21 -17.90 -6.04
C LYS A 76 21.62 -17.48 -6.48
N GLY A 77 22.13 -17.96 -7.62
CA GLY A 77 23.40 -17.52 -8.18
C GLY A 77 23.33 -16.10 -8.76
N TRP A 78 22.20 -15.76 -9.40
CA TRP A 78 21.97 -14.44 -9.99
C TRP A 78 21.34 -13.44 -9.02
N ILE A 79 20.46 -13.92 -8.14
CA ILE A 79 19.76 -13.13 -7.13
C ILE A 79 20.10 -13.75 -5.77
N PRO A 80 21.26 -13.43 -5.16
CA PRO A 80 21.67 -13.97 -3.86
C PRO A 80 20.62 -13.78 -2.75
N PRO A 81 20.49 -14.69 -1.77
CA PRO A 81 19.53 -14.56 -0.66
C PRO A 81 19.70 -13.31 0.20
N TRP A 82 20.88 -12.70 0.22
CA TRP A 82 21.16 -11.47 0.99
C TRP A 82 21.97 -10.48 0.16
N GLN A 83 21.51 -9.23 0.11
CA GLN A 83 22.02 -8.19 -0.80
C GLN A 83 21.96 -6.80 -0.16
N LYS A 84 22.86 -5.91 -0.59
CA LYS A 84 22.91 -4.52 -0.15
C LYS A 84 22.94 -3.56 -1.33
N HIS A 85 22.09 -2.54 -1.28
CA HIS A 85 21.96 -1.53 -2.33
C HIS A 85 22.00 -0.13 -1.73
N ARG A 86 23.04 0.66 -2.02
CA ARG A 86 23.14 2.06 -1.57
C ARG A 86 22.65 3.00 -2.66
N ILE A 87 21.60 3.76 -2.38
CA ILE A 87 21.07 4.86 -3.19
C ILE A 87 21.86 6.13 -2.83
N VAL A 88 22.33 6.85 -3.84
CA VAL A 88 22.99 8.17 -3.73
C VAL A 88 22.53 9.04 -4.90
N GLY A 89 21.66 10.02 -4.65
CA GLY A 89 20.94 10.74 -5.72
C GLY A 89 20.29 9.75 -6.70
N ASP A 90 20.42 9.98 -8.01
CA ASP A 90 19.87 9.08 -9.06
C ASP A 90 20.72 7.84 -9.36
N GLN A 91 21.73 7.56 -8.53
CA GLN A 91 22.65 6.43 -8.69
C GLN A 91 22.40 5.39 -7.61
N ILE A 92 22.57 4.11 -7.95
CA ILE A 92 22.48 3.01 -6.98
C ILE A 92 23.68 2.07 -7.12
N PHE A 93 24.21 1.60 -6.00
CA PHE A 93 25.43 0.81 -5.93
C PHE A 93 25.16 -0.53 -5.24
N PHE A 94 25.49 -1.63 -5.91
CA PHE A 94 25.49 -2.95 -5.28
C PHE A 94 26.68 -3.04 -4.30
N GLN A 95 26.41 -3.42 -3.05
CA GLN A 95 27.40 -3.45 -1.96
C GLN A 95 27.55 -4.84 -1.31
N SER A 96 26.92 -5.88 -1.87
CA SER A 96 27.08 -7.28 -1.44
C SER A 96 28.10 -8.01 -2.36
N TYR A 97 28.87 -8.94 -1.77
CA TYR A 97 29.86 -9.92 -2.29
C TYR A 97 30.68 -9.70 -3.60
N TYR A 98 30.12 -9.09 -4.64
CA TYR A 98 30.78 -8.82 -5.92
C TYR A 98 31.47 -7.43 -5.93
N ALA A 99 32.21 -7.14 -7.01
CA ALA A 99 32.66 -5.79 -7.30
C ALA A 99 31.46 -4.82 -7.34
N LYS A 100 31.68 -3.56 -6.94
CA LYS A 100 30.63 -2.54 -6.75
C LYS A 100 29.91 -2.19 -8.06
N LEU A 101 28.88 -2.96 -8.43
CA LEU A 101 28.07 -2.69 -9.63
C LEU A 101 27.33 -1.37 -9.48
N LYS A 102 27.52 -0.47 -10.44
CA LYS A 102 26.75 0.77 -10.56
C LYS A 102 25.50 0.51 -11.40
N GLY A 103 24.34 0.73 -10.81
CA GLY A 103 23.03 0.61 -11.47
C GLY A 103 22.46 1.98 -11.81
N LYS A 104 21.45 1.97 -12.69
CA LYS A 104 20.64 3.14 -13.03
C LYS A 104 19.25 3.00 -12.41
N ILE A 105 18.79 4.02 -11.72
CA ILE A 105 17.39 4.14 -11.29
C ILE A 105 16.52 4.37 -12.54
N THR A 106 15.47 3.57 -12.70
CA THR A 106 14.55 3.58 -13.85
C THR A 106 13.18 4.16 -13.51
N LYS A 107 12.79 4.11 -12.23
CA LYS A 107 11.61 4.82 -11.70
C LYS A 107 11.84 5.17 -10.23
N ARG A 108 11.37 6.34 -9.80
CA ARG A 108 11.37 6.79 -8.40
C ARG A 108 10.07 7.57 -8.16
N ASN A 109 9.30 7.19 -7.15
CA ASN A 109 8.15 7.95 -6.61
C ASN A 109 7.94 7.56 -5.14
N ASP A 110 6.95 8.15 -4.46
CA ASP A 110 6.66 7.86 -3.04
C ASP A 110 6.19 6.42 -2.78
N GLU A 111 5.76 5.69 -3.81
CA GLU A 111 5.31 4.29 -3.68
C GLU A 111 6.49 3.31 -3.74
N ARG A 112 7.40 3.52 -4.71
CA ARG A 112 8.45 2.58 -5.07
C ARG A 112 9.64 3.20 -5.81
N ILE A 113 10.76 2.49 -5.74
CA ILE A 113 11.97 2.73 -6.52
C ILE A 113 12.31 1.48 -7.32
N GLU A 114 12.60 1.68 -8.61
CA GLU A 114 13.01 0.64 -9.55
C GLU A 114 14.38 0.97 -10.11
N TRP A 115 15.22 -0.06 -10.28
CA TRP A 115 16.55 0.10 -10.85
C TRP A 115 17.00 -1.14 -11.61
N THR A 116 18.02 -0.93 -12.45
CA THR A 116 18.67 -1.98 -13.24
C THR A 116 20.18 -1.92 -13.05
N TYR A 117 20.82 -3.07 -12.77
CA TYR A 117 22.23 -3.28 -13.06
C TYR A 117 22.36 -3.95 -14.43
N LEU A 118 23.35 -3.51 -15.21
CA LEU A 118 23.75 -4.15 -16.46
C LEU A 118 25.02 -4.95 -16.20
N GLU A 119 25.01 -6.21 -16.61
CA GLU A 119 26.10 -7.16 -16.42
C GLU A 119 26.48 -7.78 -17.77
N ARG A 120 27.76 -8.12 -17.95
CA ARG A 120 28.27 -8.83 -19.13
C ARG A 120 28.97 -10.14 -18.74
N PRO A 121 28.21 -11.11 -18.20
CA PRO A 121 28.73 -12.46 -17.95
C PRO A 121 29.27 -13.09 -19.25
N LYS A 122 30.18 -14.05 -19.08
CA LYS A 122 30.64 -14.95 -20.14
C LYS A 122 29.92 -16.29 -20.03
N ASP A 123 29.66 -16.92 -21.17
CA ASP A 123 29.16 -18.30 -21.23
C ASP A 123 30.31 -19.32 -21.04
N LYS A 124 29.97 -20.61 -21.13
CA LYS A 124 30.93 -21.72 -21.04
C LYS A 124 31.97 -21.77 -22.17
N HIS A 125 31.83 -20.95 -23.20
CA HIS A 125 32.76 -20.78 -24.32
C HIS A 125 33.53 -19.45 -24.25
N GLY A 126 33.37 -18.69 -23.16
CA GLY A 126 34.01 -17.39 -22.97
C GLY A 126 33.34 -16.22 -23.71
N LYS A 127 32.24 -16.46 -24.42
CA LYS A 127 31.49 -15.44 -25.17
C LYS A 127 30.67 -14.59 -24.20
N SER A 128 30.84 -13.28 -24.24
CA SER A 128 30.04 -12.36 -23.43
C SER A 128 28.60 -12.27 -23.94
N TYR A 129 27.63 -12.21 -23.01
CA TYR A 129 26.23 -11.88 -23.30
C TYR A 129 25.76 -10.81 -22.32
N ASP A 130 24.84 -9.94 -22.74
CA ASP A 130 24.24 -8.96 -21.83
C ASP A 130 23.23 -9.63 -20.88
N ALA A 131 23.25 -9.22 -19.62
CA ALA A 131 22.28 -9.60 -18.60
C ALA A 131 21.81 -8.33 -17.86
N LYS A 132 20.53 -8.27 -17.50
CA LYS A 132 19.95 -7.16 -16.72
C LYS A 132 19.36 -7.71 -15.43
N ARG A 133 19.87 -7.22 -14.30
CA ARG A 133 19.34 -7.52 -12.97
C ARG A 133 18.42 -6.37 -12.55
N ILE A 134 17.12 -6.61 -12.65
CA ILE A 134 16.07 -5.60 -12.43
C ILE A 134 15.49 -5.77 -11.04
N TYR A 135 15.18 -4.66 -10.38
CA TYR A 135 14.58 -4.63 -9.05
C TYR A 135 13.42 -3.64 -8.97
N SER A 136 12.51 -3.91 -8.03
CA SER A 136 11.44 -2.99 -7.63
C SER A 136 11.26 -3.10 -6.11
N TYR A 137 11.64 -2.05 -5.37
CA TYR A 137 11.43 -1.94 -3.92
C TYR A 137 10.26 -1.02 -3.62
N PHE A 138 9.35 -1.46 -2.75
CA PHE A 138 8.09 -0.79 -2.42
C PHE A 138 8.14 -0.23 -1.00
N PHE A 139 8.33 1.10 -0.88
CA PHE A 139 8.50 1.83 0.39
C PHE A 139 7.36 1.56 1.39
N THR A 140 6.14 1.33 0.91
CA THR A 140 4.93 1.13 1.73
C THR A 140 4.77 -0.27 2.33
N THR A 141 5.62 -1.23 1.94
CA THR A 141 5.51 -2.64 2.38
C THR A 141 6.84 -3.27 2.78
N ASN A 142 7.96 -2.56 2.59
CA ASN A 142 9.32 -3.08 2.73
C ASN A 142 9.56 -4.36 1.90
N LYS A 143 8.82 -4.55 0.80
CA LYS A 143 8.98 -5.69 -0.12
C LYS A 143 9.93 -5.30 -1.25
N ILE A 144 10.67 -6.29 -1.73
CA ILE A 144 11.43 -6.19 -2.98
C ILE A 144 11.06 -7.34 -3.91
N ALA A 145 10.94 -7.03 -5.19
CA ALA A 145 10.91 -7.99 -6.29
C ALA A 145 12.20 -7.85 -7.09
N SER A 146 12.77 -8.96 -7.58
CA SER A 146 13.89 -8.94 -8.52
C SER A 146 13.71 -9.99 -9.61
N ARG A 147 14.18 -9.69 -10.83
CA ARG A 147 14.13 -10.60 -11.99
C ARG A 147 15.37 -10.42 -12.87
N MET A 148 15.74 -11.47 -13.60
CA MET A 148 16.81 -11.41 -14.61
C MET A 148 16.23 -11.43 -16.02
N GLU A 149 16.56 -10.41 -16.82
CA GLU A 149 16.54 -10.53 -18.28
C GLU A 149 17.93 -10.95 -18.76
N PHE A 150 17.99 -11.76 -19.81
CA PHE A 150 19.24 -12.16 -20.46
C PHE A 150 19.15 -11.92 -21.96
N GLY A 151 20.31 -11.83 -22.62
CA GLY A 151 20.41 -11.82 -24.08
C GLY A 151 19.94 -13.11 -24.75
N THR A 152 20.00 -13.14 -26.07
CA THR A 152 19.59 -14.26 -26.92
C THR A 152 20.24 -15.59 -26.50
N GLY A 153 19.42 -16.64 -26.37
CA GLY A 153 19.84 -17.99 -25.99
C GLY A 153 19.52 -18.38 -24.54
N TYR A 154 19.10 -17.45 -23.68
CA TYR A 154 18.80 -17.73 -22.26
C TYR A 154 17.38 -17.30 -21.86
N THR A 155 16.61 -18.25 -21.31
CA THR A 155 15.32 -17.99 -20.68
C THR A 155 15.48 -17.04 -19.50
N HIS A 156 14.48 -16.19 -19.24
CA HIS A 156 14.55 -15.22 -18.14
C HIS A 156 14.23 -15.86 -16.77
N ILE A 157 14.77 -15.29 -15.69
CA ILE A 157 14.37 -15.64 -14.31
C ILE A 157 13.24 -14.69 -13.92
N GLY A 158 12.06 -15.25 -13.65
CA GLY A 158 10.89 -14.50 -13.17
C GLY A 158 11.08 -13.86 -11.80
N TYR A 159 10.03 -13.23 -11.27
CA TYR A 159 10.12 -12.47 -10.02
C TYR A 159 10.41 -13.36 -8.80
N VAL A 160 11.64 -13.25 -8.29
CA VAL A 160 12.01 -13.65 -6.94
C VAL A 160 11.60 -12.54 -5.97
N TRP A 161 10.94 -12.91 -4.88
CA TRP A 161 10.45 -11.95 -3.88
C TRP A 161 11.24 -12.01 -2.58
N GLY A 162 11.25 -10.88 -1.88
CA GLY A 162 11.92 -10.70 -0.59
C GLY A 162 11.43 -9.46 0.14
N THR A 163 12.18 -9.06 1.17
CA THR A 163 11.98 -7.83 1.93
C THR A 163 13.30 -7.11 2.18
N CYS A 164 13.26 -5.79 2.34
CA CYS A 164 14.42 -5.00 2.76
C CYS A 164 14.11 -4.11 3.96
N ASP A 165 15.13 -3.81 4.73
CA ASP A 165 15.13 -2.70 5.68
C ASP A 165 15.90 -1.50 5.08
N GLU A 166 15.33 -0.30 5.20
CA GLU A 166 16.01 0.94 4.82
C GLU A 166 16.93 1.38 5.96
N ILE A 167 18.07 1.98 5.64
CA ILE A 167 19.07 2.48 6.58
C ILE A 167 19.49 3.88 6.14
N VAL A 168 19.24 4.88 7.00
CA VAL A 168 19.59 6.29 6.78
C VAL A 168 20.48 6.76 7.93
N ASN A 169 21.60 7.39 7.62
CA ASN A 169 22.56 7.92 8.60
C ASN A 169 22.97 6.88 9.67
N GLY A 170 23.16 5.63 9.26
CA GLY A 170 23.53 4.51 10.13
C GLY A 170 22.40 3.96 11.02
N LYS A 171 21.20 4.55 10.98
CA LYS A 171 20.01 4.07 11.68
C LYS A 171 19.08 3.35 10.71
N THR A 172 18.61 2.16 11.09
CA THR A 172 17.63 1.41 10.30
C THR A 172 16.27 2.12 10.34
N LEU A 173 15.87 2.74 9.23
CA LEU A 173 14.49 3.11 8.92
C LEU A 173 13.67 1.88 8.50
N SER A 174 13.64 0.87 9.35
CA SER A 174 12.47 -0.03 9.34
C SER A 174 11.27 0.85 9.71
N GLN A 175 10.38 1.15 8.75
CA GLN A 175 9.02 1.61 9.12
C GLN A 175 8.48 0.58 10.10
N THR A 176 8.12 1.00 11.32
CA THR A 176 8.28 0.19 12.53
C THR A 176 7.47 -1.11 12.53
N LYS A 177 8.00 -2.14 11.86
CA LYS A 177 7.74 -3.54 12.15
C LYS A 177 8.35 -3.80 13.52
N ASP A 178 7.59 -3.52 14.58
CA ASP A 178 7.98 -3.90 15.94
C ASP A 178 7.83 -5.41 16.12
N LYS A 179 8.62 -6.18 15.35
CA LYS A 179 8.83 -7.61 15.52
C LYS A 179 10.05 -7.82 16.42
N THR A 180 10.04 -7.13 17.57
CA THR A 180 11.02 -7.32 18.64
C THR A 180 10.81 -8.69 19.26
N THR A 181 11.34 -9.75 18.62
CA THR A 181 11.57 -11.05 19.25
C THR A 181 12.74 -10.94 20.23
N LYS A 182 12.57 -10.10 21.26
CA LYS A 182 13.34 -10.23 22.49
C LYS A 182 12.56 -11.16 23.41
N THR A 183 13.26 -12.14 23.97
CA THR A 183 12.95 -12.62 25.32
C THR A 183 13.20 -11.46 26.29
N ARG A 184 12.26 -10.52 26.30
CA ARG A 184 12.08 -9.52 27.35
C ARG A 184 10.78 -9.88 28.00
N ASP A 185 10.80 -10.02 29.31
CA ASP A 185 9.62 -9.82 30.13
C ASP A 185 9.12 -8.40 29.87
N LYS A 186 8.19 -8.26 28.91
CA LYS A 186 7.23 -7.16 28.92
C LYS A 186 6.42 -7.36 30.19
N LYS A 187 6.96 -6.86 31.29
CA LYS A 187 6.19 -6.45 32.45
C LYS A 187 4.98 -5.71 31.88
N ARG A 188 3.79 -6.28 32.06
CA ARG A 188 2.54 -5.59 31.73
C ARG A 188 2.42 -4.46 32.74
N ASP A 189 3.10 -3.37 32.46
CA ASP A 189 2.74 -2.06 32.99
C ASP A 189 1.32 -1.84 32.48
N LYS A 190 0.36 -2.19 33.34
CA LYS A 190 -1.05 -2.02 33.04
C LYS A 190 -1.23 -0.58 32.63
N ILE A 191 -1.83 -0.38 31.47
CA ILE A 191 -2.23 0.95 31.03
C ILE A 191 -3.49 1.30 31.82
N ASP A 192 -3.31 1.52 33.13
CA ASP A 192 -4.28 2.09 34.06
C ASP A 192 -4.42 3.61 33.78
N LYS A 193 -4.41 3.99 32.49
CA LYS A 193 -4.97 5.26 32.02
C LYS A 193 -6.43 5.25 32.48
N PRO A 194 -6.90 6.23 33.25
CA PRO A 194 -8.30 6.28 33.63
C PRO A 194 -9.15 6.26 32.35
N PHE A 195 -10.12 5.35 32.30
CA PHE A 195 -11.04 5.20 31.19
C PHE A 195 -11.92 6.45 31.12
N LEU A 196 -11.44 7.47 30.40
CA LEU A 196 -12.20 8.69 30.12
C LEU A 196 -13.55 8.26 29.51
N PRO A 197 -14.68 8.88 29.92
CA PRO A 197 -16.00 8.43 29.51
C PRO A 197 -16.12 8.49 27.99
N ILE A 198 -16.11 7.32 27.34
CA ILE A 198 -16.11 7.24 25.87
C ILE A 198 -17.45 7.72 25.34
N ASN A 199 -17.45 8.91 24.76
CA ASN A 199 -18.64 9.49 24.17
C ASN A 199 -19.12 8.63 23.00
N MET A 200 -20.37 8.15 23.04
CA MET A 200 -20.97 7.33 21.98
C MET A 200 -21.04 8.04 20.61
N ASN A 201 -20.85 9.37 20.59
CA ASN A 201 -20.79 10.18 19.38
C ASN A 201 -19.38 10.33 18.78
N ASP A 202 -18.30 10.11 19.54
CA ASP A 202 -16.90 10.24 19.06
C ASP A 202 -16.47 9.05 18.16
N TRP A 203 -17.34 8.03 18.01
CA TRP A 203 -17.08 6.81 17.25
C TRP A 203 -17.24 7.00 15.74
N ARG A 204 -16.14 6.99 14.99
CA ARG A 204 -16.17 6.94 13.52
C ARG A 204 -16.59 5.54 13.06
N THR A 205 -17.68 5.45 12.31
CA THR A 205 -18.01 4.23 11.55
C THR A 205 -16.89 3.92 10.56
N ILE A 206 -16.27 2.74 10.66
CA ILE A 206 -15.39 2.21 9.62
C ILE A 206 -16.27 1.62 8.51
N ARG A 207 -17.27 0.82 8.88
CA ARG A 207 -18.09 0.07 7.92
C ARG A 207 -19.45 -0.27 8.49
N GLY A 208 -20.47 -0.32 7.62
CA GLY A 208 -21.79 -0.86 7.92
C GLY A 208 -22.31 -1.65 6.72
N SER A 209 -22.93 -2.80 6.95
CA SER A 209 -23.47 -3.67 5.88
C SER A 209 -24.46 -4.69 6.45
N GLY A 210 -25.63 -4.84 5.85
CA GLY A 210 -26.49 -6.03 6.01
C GLY A 210 -26.77 -6.45 7.47
N GLY A 211 -26.99 -5.49 8.37
CA GLY A 211 -27.24 -5.75 9.79
C GLY A 211 -26.01 -5.77 10.71
N SER A 212 -24.78 -5.59 10.20
CA SER A 212 -23.56 -5.42 11.02
C SER A 212 -22.94 -4.04 10.85
N VAL A 213 -22.45 -3.44 11.95
CA VAL A 213 -21.74 -2.15 11.94
C VAL A 213 -20.50 -2.21 12.83
N LEU A 214 -19.39 -1.70 12.30
CA LEU A 214 -18.09 -1.58 12.95
C LEU A 214 -17.69 -0.11 13.02
N LYS A 215 -17.39 0.36 14.23
CA LYS A 215 -16.83 1.70 14.50
C LYS A 215 -15.48 1.61 15.21
N TYR A 216 -14.71 2.69 15.14
CA TYR A 216 -13.43 2.86 15.83
C TYR A 216 -13.31 4.22 16.52
N HIS A 217 -12.57 4.27 17.62
CA HIS A 217 -12.40 5.45 18.46
C HIS A 217 -10.91 5.82 18.62
N LYS A 218 -10.44 6.74 17.77
CA LYS A 218 -9.01 7.10 17.60
C LYS A 218 -8.28 7.60 18.87
N LYS A 219 -8.98 7.98 19.94
CA LYS A 219 -8.34 8.42 21.21
C LYS A 219 -8.04 7.26 22.18
N HIS A 220 -8.61 6.07 21.94
CA HIS A 220 -8.64 4.96 22.91
C HIS A 220 -8.34 3.60 22.27
N ASP A 221 -7.89 3.59 21.00
CA ASP A 221 -7.43 2.42 20.27
C ASP A 221 -8.43 1.26 20.38
N ALA A 222 -9.71 1.61 20.18
CA ALA A 222 -10.88 0.82 20.53
C ALA A 222 -11.80 0.63 19.33
N ILE A 223 -12.42 -0.55 19.24
CA ILE A 223 -13.50 -0.85 18.29
C ILE A 223 -14.84 -1.08 18.99
N LEU A 224 -15.91 -0.70 18.33
CA LEU A 224 -17.29 -0.95 18.75
C LEU A 224 -17.99 -1.71 17.64
N PHE A 225 -18.49 -2.89 17.96
CA PHE A 225 -19.14 -3.78 17.01
C PHE A 225 -20.58 -4.10 17.42
N THR A 226 -21.49 -4.11 16.45
CA THR A 226 -22.89 -4.54 16.59
C THR A 226 -23.29 -5.39 15.40
N SER A 227 -24.12 -6.40 15.61
CA SER A 227 -24.69 -7.23 14.53
C SER A 227 -26.10 -7.73 14.87
N THR A 228 -26.92 -7.94 13.85
CA THR A 228 -28.21 -8.66 13.94
C THR A 228 -28.05 -10.19 13.83
N ASN A 229 -26.83 -10.71 13.78
CA ASN A 229 -26.56 -12.13 13.74
C ASN A 229 -26.82 -12.79 15.12
N PRO A 230 -27.62 -13.87 15.22
CA PRO A 230 -27.89 -14.56 16.49
C PRO A 230 -26.63 -14.99 17.26
N TRP A 231 -25.53 -15.32 16.57
CA TRP A 231 -24.25 -15.65 17.22
C TRP A 231 -23.61 -14.45 17.92
N PHE A 232 -23.74 -13.24 17.38
CA PHE A 232 -23.32 -12.01 18.08
C PHE A 232 -24.19 -11.77 19.32
N GLU A 233 -25.49 -12.02 19.24
CA GLU A 233 -26.40 -11.88 20.39
C GLU A 233 -26.08 -12.87 21.51
N ALA A 234 -25.76 -14.13 21.18
CA ALA A 234 -25.29 -15.12 22.14
C ALA A 234 -23.96 -14.71 22.80
N VAL A 235 -22.98 -14.21 22.02
CA VAL A 235 -21.71 -13.70 22.55
C VAL A 235 -21.90 -12.47 23.45
N HIS A 236 -22.77 -11.53 23.05
CA HIS A 236 -23.12 -10.34 23.84
C HIS A 236 -23.78 -10.71 25.17
N ALA A 237 -24.79 -11.58 25.14
CA ALA A 237 -25.47 -12.06 26.35
C ALA A 237 -24.51 -12.80 27.30
N LYS A 238 -23.58 -13.61 26.75
CA LYS A 238 -22.58 -14.32 27.55
C LYS A 238 -21.55 -13.38 28.18
N LEU A 239 -21.07 -12.37 27.45
CA LEU A 239 -20.21 -11.31 28.00
C LEU A 239 -20.93 -10.48 29.08
N ALA A 240 -22.19 -10.11 28.85
CA ALA A 240 -22.97 -9.32 29.80
C ALA A 240 -23.21 -10.08 31.12
N ARG A 241 -23.49 -11.40 31.04
CA ARG A 241 -23.61 -12.28 32.21
C ARG A 241 -22.25 -12.58 32.87
N LEU A 242 -21.18 -12.64 32.09
CA LEU A 242 -19.83 -13.01 32.54
C LEU A 242 -18.79 -12.00 32.01
N PRO A 243 -18.66 -10.80 32.61
CA PRO A 243 -17.73 -9.75 32.12
C PRO A 243 -16.24 -10.13 32.16
N LYS A 244 -15.89 -11.23 32.83
CA LYS A 244 -14.54 -11.82 32.89
C LYS A 244 -14.36 -13.00 31.92
N ALA A 245 -15.36 -13.33 31.10
CA ALA A 245 -15.30 -14.43 30.16
C ALA A 245 -14.18 -14.24 29.13
N ASN A 246 -13.52 -15.33 28.80
CA ASN A 246 -12.26 -15.34 28.07
C ASN A 246 -12.47 -15.24 26.54
N LEU A 247 -13.10 -14.15 26.09
CA LEU A 247 -13.26 -13.89 24.66
C LEU A 247 -11.92 -13.45 24.06
N ARG A 248 -11.54 -14.12 22.98
CA ARG A 248 -10.43 -13.76 22.10
C ARG A 248 -10.99 -13.16 20.82
N TYR A 249 -10.24 -12.27 20.19
CA TYR A 249 -10.59 -11.73 18.87
C TYR A 249 -9.41 -11.85 17.90
N ALA A 250 -9.71 -11.85 16.61
CA ALA A 250 -8.73 -11.85 15.55
C ALA A 250 -9.21 -10.93 14.43
N ILE A 251 -8.29 -10.11 13.89
CA ILE A 251 -8.53 -9.34 12.67
C ILE A 251 -7.65 -9.92 11.57
N TYR A 252 -8.27 -10.60 10.62
CA TYR A 252 -7.63 -11.03 9.38
C TYR A 252 -7.81 -9.97 8.30
N TRP A 253 -6.88 -9.93 7.34
CA TRP A 253 -6.87 -8.93 6.28
C TRP A 253 -6.27 -9.48 4.97
N ALA A 254 -7.03 -9.43 3.89
CA ALA A 254 -6.68 -9.91 2.55
C ALA A 254 -6.84 -8.82 1.45
N ASN A 255 -6.20 -9.06 0.31
CA ASN A 255 -6.25 -8.19 -0.87
C ASN A 255 -7.36 -8.62 -1.83
N GLU A 256 -7.66 -9.92 -1.85
CA GLU A 256 -8.71 -10.57 -2.63
C GLU A 256 -9.85 -10.98 -1.71
N ASN A 257 -11.04 -11.23 -2.27
CA ASN A 257 -12.25 -11.52 -1.51
C ASN A 257 -12.29 -13.01 -1.10
N VAL A 258 -11.36 -13.42 -0.23
CA VAL A 258 -11.20 -14.81 0.19
C VAL A 258 -12.27 -15.19 1.21
N PHE A 259 -13.51 -15.35 0.75
CA PHE A 259 -14.59 -15.96 1.53
C PHE A 259 -14.33 -17.45 1.79
N ASP A 260 -13.60 -18.12 0.90
CA ASP A 260 -13.37 -19.57 0.90
C ASP A 260 -12.23 -20.02 1.84
N LEU A 261 -12.12 -19.38 3.01
CA LEU A 261 -11.18 -19.76 4.07
C LEU A 261 -11.73 -20.98 4.84
N THR A 262 -11.69 -22.14 4.18
CA THR A 262 -12.09 -23.46 4.69
C THR A 262 -11.14 -24.00 5.77
N GLY A 263 -11.05 -23.25 6.88
CA GLY A 263 -10.31 -23.60 8.08
C GLY A 263 -9.80 -22.36 8.82
N TYR A 264 -10.05 -22.28 10.12
CA TYR A 264 -9.71 -21.15 11.01
C TYR A 264 -8.20 -20.84 11.17
N LYS A 265 -7.33 -21.50 10.39
CA LYS A 265 -5.85 -21.42 10.45
C LYS A 265 -5.28 -20.03 10.14
N HIS A 266 -6.10 -19.12 9.59
CA HIS A 266 -5.70 -17.78 9.18
C HIS A 266 -5.93 -16.72 10.27
N PHE A 267 -6.69 -17.04 11.33
CA PHE A 267 -6.97 -16.15 12.45
C PHE A 267 -6.00 -16.39 13.61
N ASN A 268 -5.16 -15.40 13.92
CA ASN A 268 -4.39 -15.38 15.16
C ASN A 268 -5.21 -14.68 16.25
N TYR A 269 -5.64 -15.43 17.28
CA TYR A 269 -6.61 -14.97 18.29
C TYR A 269 -5.93 -14.30 19.49
N GLY A 270 -5.87 -12.96 19.46
CA GLY A 270 -5.39 -12.13 20.57
C GLY A 270 -6.35 -12.12 21.76
N LYS A 271 -5.81 -11.83 22.95
CA LYS A 271 -6.62 -11.51 24.15
C LYS A 271 -6.58 -9.99 24.36
N PRO A 272 -7.73 -9.30 24.24
CA PRO A 272 -7.77 -7.85 24.35
C PRO A 272 -7.42 -7.38 25.75
N ASP A 273 -6.89 -6.15 25.85
CA ASP A 273 -6.57 -5.50 27.12
C ASP A 273 -7.84 -5.22 27.94
N LYS A 274 -8.95 -4.87 27.27
CA LYS A 274 -10.31 -4.84 27.83
C LYS A 274 -11.36 -5.23 26.78
N ILE A 275 -12.39 -5.94 27.22
CA ILE A 275 -13.60 -6.17 26.42
C ILE A 275 -14.85 -5.93 27.27
N GLU A 276 -15.89 -5.37 26.68
CA GLU A 276 -17.12 -4.99 27.38
C GLU A 276 -18.34 -5.17 26.48
N ALA A 277 -19.38 -5.85 26.98
CA ALA A 277 -20.70 -5.88 26.35
C ALA A 277 -21.60 -4.84 26.99
N THR A 278 -22.18 -3.95 26.18
CA THR A 278 -23.02 -2.84 26.64
C THR A 278 -24.25 -2.70 25.75
N THR A 279 -25.26 -1.99 26.23
CA THR A 279 -26.51 -1.71 25.48
C THR A 279 -26.80 -0.23 25.57
N TYR A 280 -26.88 0.45 24.42
CA TYR A 280 -27.13 1.90 24.35
C TYR A 280 -28.27 2.18 23.38
N LYS A 281 -29.31 2.89 23.86
CA LYS A 281 -30.56 3.16 23.12
C LYS A 281 -31.18 1.87 22.52
N GLY A 282 -31.17 0.79 23.29
CA GLY A 282 -31.67 -0.53 22.88
C GLY A 282 -30.75 -1.36 21.97
N ILE A 283 -29.70 -0.75 21.39
CA ILE A 283 -28.76 -1.44 20.51
C ILE A 283 -27.66 -2.11 21.35
N LYS A 284 -27.41 -3.39 21.10
CA LYS A 284 -26.37 -4.21 21.74
C LYS A 284 -25.01 -3.98 21.07
N TYR A 285 -23.98 -3.70 21.86
CA TYR A 285 -22.62 -3.49 21.38
C TYR A 285 -21.61 -4.34 22.13
N ILE A 286 -20.60 -4.84 21.43
CA ILE A 286 -19.35 -5.34 22.02
C ILE A 286 -18.27 -4.30 21.73
N MET A 287 -17.64 -3.79 22.78
CA MET A 287 -16.50 -2.88 22.72
C MET A 287 -15.22 -3.65 23.02
N VAL A 288 -14.20 -3.52 22.18
CA VAL A 288 -12.88 -4.14 22.37
C VAL A 288 -11.83 -3.04 22.42
N LEU A 289 -10.95 -3.07 23.41
CA LEU A 289 -9.77 -2.22 23.54
C LEU A 289 -8.53 -3.11 23.60
N ASP A 290 -7.59 -2.87 22.70
CA ASP A 290 -6.34 -3.60 22.58
C ASP A 290 -5.35 -2.72 21.80
N SER A 291 -4.14 -2.57 22.32
CA SER A 291 -3.08 -1.76 21.67
C SER A 291 -2.72 -2.20 20.24
N GLU A 292 -3.07 -3.40 19.78
CA GLU A 292 -2.88 -3.83 18.38
C GLU A 292 -3.99 -3.35 17.41
N LEU A 293 -5.05 -2.68 17.89
CA LEU A 293 -6.17 -2.22 17.05
C LEU A 293 -5.84 -1.09 16.07
N ASP A 294 -4.69 -0.43 16.20
CA ASP A 294 -4.14 0.50 15.19
C ASP A 294 -4.04 -0.16 13.79
N ARG A 295 -3.88 -1.49 13.73
CA ARG A 295 -3.90 -2.28 12.49
C ARG A 295 -5.25 -2.22 11.76
N ILE A 296 -6.30 -1.64 12.34
CA ILE A 296 -7.60 -1.48 11.68
C ILE A 296 -7.61 -0.37 10.61
N HIS A 297 -6.46 0.30 10.41
CA HIS A 297 -6.25 1.31 9.38
C HIS A 297 -5.27 0.86 8.27
N ASP A 298 -5.06 -0.45 8.07
CA ASP A 298 -4.22 -0.98 6.99
C ASP A 298 -4.87 -0.83 5.60
N ASN A 299 -4.85 0.39 5.07
CA ASN A 299 -5.40 0.80 3.78
C ASN A 299 -4.75 0.13 2.55
N ARG A 300 -3.76 -0.76 2.74
CA ARG A 300 -3.10 -1.51 1.66
C ARG A 300 -3.87 -2.77 1.26
N LYS A 301 -5.06 -2.98 1.84
CA LYS A 301 -5.82 -4.23 1.79
C LYS A 301 -7.33 -3.97 1.69
N THR A 302 -7.99 -4.69 0.80
CA THR A 302 -9.38 -4.46 0.39
C THR A 302 -10.41 -5.17 1.27
N PHE A 303 -10.02 -6.26 1.93
CA PHE A 303 -10.90 -7.10 2.73
C PHE A 303 -10.32 -7.30 4.12
N MET A 304 -11.14 -7.03 5.13
CA MET A 304 -10.91 -7.40 6.51
C MET A 304 -11.83 -8.57 6.88
N GLN A 305 -11.54 -9.30 7.95
CA GLN A 305 -12.50 -10.14 8.64
C GLN A 305 -12.25 -10.01 10.14
N ILE A 306 -13.29 -9.75 10.92
CA ILE A 306 -13.21 -9.78 12.39
C ILE A 306 -13.87 -11.06 12.84
N SER A 307 -13.13 -11.88 13.57
CA SER A 307 -13.64 -13.07 14.27
C SER A 307 -13.49 -12.87 15.78
N MET A 308 -14.51 -13.26 16.54
CA MET A 308 -14.50 -13.32 17.99
C MET A 308 -14.91 -14.73 18.43
N ARG A 309 -14.23 -15.29 19.43
CA ARG A 309 -14.60 -16.60 20.01
C ARG A 309 -14.29 -16.64 21.50
N PHE A 310 -15.04 -17.40 22.27
CA PHE A 310 -14.59 -17.78 23.62
C PHE A 310 -13.53 -18.87 23.51
N GLU A 311 -12.50 -18.81 24.36
CA GLU A 311 -11.40 -19.78 24.32
C GLU A 311 -11.86 -21.20 24.69
N ASP A 312 -12.80 -21.32 25.63
CA ASP A 312 -13.09 -22.57 26.35
C ASP A 312 -14.41 -23.25 25.93
N SER A 313 -15.22 -22.63 25.07
CA SER A 313 -16.60 -23.07 24.77
C SER A 313 -17.00 -23.07 23.30
N GLY A 314 -16.08 -22.73 22.39
CA GLY A 314 -16.28 -22.84 20.95
C GLY A 314 -17.28 -21.87 20.32
N GLU A 315 -18.17 -21.21 21.10
CA GLU A 315 -19.08 -20.20 20.54
C GLU A 315 -18.25 -19.05 19.92
N TRP A 316 -18.59 -18.71 18.68
CA TRP A 316 -17.85 -17.78 17.86
C TRP A 316 -18.78 -16.97 16.97
N PHE A 317 -18.29 -15.84 16.48
CA PHE A 317 -18.95 -14.98 15.53
C PHE A 317 -17.90 -14.35 14.60
N SER A 318 -18.17 -14.32 13.30
CA SER A 318 -17.37 -13.58 12.32
C SER A 318 -18.20 -12.55 11.56
N SER A 319 -17.53 -11.47 11.12
CA SER A 319 -18.09 -10.46 10.22
C SER A 319 -17.14 -10.17 9.06
N ASP A 320 -17.61 -10.43 7.83
CA ASP A 320 -16.83 -10.27 6.60
C ASP A 320 -16.72 -8.81 6.17
N THR A 321 -15.61 -8.21 6.62
CA THR A 321 -15.09 -6.85 6.45
C THR A 321 -14.84 -6.32 5.03
N VAL A 322 -15.76 -6.34 4.04
CA VAL A 322 -15.47 -5.66 2.75
C VAL A 322 -15.30 -4.16 2.99
N LEU A 323 -14.12 -3.64 2.66
CA LEU A 323 -13.77 -2.22 2.73
C LEU A 323 -13.69 -1.64 1.31
N ARG A 324 -14.17 -0.41 1.15
CA ARG A 324 -14.11 0.40 -0.07
C ARG A 324 -13.55 1.77 0.28
#